data_AF-A0A382DU47-F1
#
_entry.id   AF-A0A382DU47-F1
#
_cell.length_a   1.000
_cell.length_b   1.000
_cell.length_c   1.000
_cell.angle_alpha   90.00
_cell.angle_beta   90.00
_cell.angle_gamma   90.00
#
_symmetry.space_group_name_H-M   'P 1'
#
loop_
_entity.id
_entity.type
_entity.pdbx_description
1 polymer ?
#
loop_
_entity_poly.entity_id
_entity_poly.type
_entity_poly.pdbx_seq_one_letter_code
_entity_poly.pdbx_strand_id
1 'polypeptide(L)'
;MNNLRIVIIGAIIIFACQHDQMAFHYESYVADTHNDVLGRVLNGEDILTRSDKGHTDLPRLQEGGIDLEVFVIWVNPDKYVPVGSYDQANKMIDALEDICTRAPDKIAIPFTFDDLLVNDAHGKISAMIGIEGGHPLENSLDKLQHFYDRGMRYLGITWNNSTDWA
;
A
#
# COMPACT_ATOMS: atom_id res chain seq x y z
N MET A 1 31.92 54.55 -48.09
CA MET A 1 30.61 54.10 -47.60
C MET A 1 30.53 52.60 -47.77
N ASN A 2 30.60 51.83 -46.69
CA ASN A 2 30.05 50.47 -46.57
C ASN A 2 30.26 50.02 -45.12
N ASN A 3 29.22 50.18 -44.30
CA ASN A 3 29.19 49.72 -42.92
C ASN A 3 28.75 48.25 -42.90
N LEU A 4 29.69 47.34 -42.65
CA LEU A 4 29.38 45.94 -42.40
C LEU A 4 28.90 45.81 -40.95
N ARG A 5 27.60 45.58 -40.75
CA ARG A 5 27.04 45.26 -39.43
C ARG A 5 27.09 43.75 -39.23
N ILE A 6 28.00 43.29 -38.37
CA ILE A 6 27.99 41.91 -37.87
C ILE A 6 26.97 41.86 -36.72
N VAL A 7 25.89 41.11 -36.92
CA VAL A 7 24.90 40.82 -35.87
C VAL A 7 25.29 39.47 -35.26
N ILE A 8 25.79 39.49 -34.03
CA ILE A 8 26.02 38.27 -33.24
C ILE A 8 24.69 37.95 -32.54
N ILE A 9 23.97 36.95 -33.04
CA ILE A 9 22.82 36.39 -32.34
C ILE A 9 23.37 35.42 -31.30
N GLY A 10 23.48 35.89 -30.05
CA GLY A 10 23.78 35.04 -28.91
C GLY A 10 22.59 34.11 -28.65
N ALA A 11 22.78 32.81 -28.86
CA ALA A 11 21.82 31.81 -28.41
C ALA A 11 21.83 31.75 -26.88
N ILE A 12 20.83 32.35 -26.24
CA ILE A 12 20.56 32.11 -24.82
C ILE A 12 19.97 30.70 -24.74
N ILE A 13 20.81 29.72 -24.40
CA ILE A 13 20.34 28.39 -24.00
C ILE A 13 19.74 28.56 -22.60
N ILE A 14 18.42 28.68 -22.55
CA ILE A 14 17.67 28.58 -21.30
C ILE A 14 17.74 27.10 -20.92
N PHE A 15 18.65 26.73 -20.02
CA PHE A 15 18.54 25.47 -19.29
C PHE A 15 17.30 25.60 -18.39
N ALA A 16 16.15 25.16 -18.90
CA ALA A 16 15.03 24.87 -18.03
C ALA A 16 15.52 23.79 -17.05
N CYS A 17 15.42 24.05 -15.76
CA CYS A 17 15.67 23.07 -14.72
C CYS A 17 14.56 22.02 -14.84
N GLN A 18 14.78 21.02 -15.68
CA GLN A 18 13.89 19.88 -15.78
C GLN A 18 14.27 18.97 -14.62
N HIS A 19 13.53 19.05 -13.51
CA HIS A 19 13.72 18.09 -12.42
C HIS A 19 13.51 16.69 -12.99
N ASP A 20 14.48 15.81 -12.78
CA ASP A 20 14.35 14.40 -13.12
C ASP A 20 13.24 13.81 -12.24
N GLN A 21 12.08 13.60 -12.85
CA GLN A 21 10.89 13.12 -12.15
C GLN A 21 11.12 11.70 -11.61
N MET A 22 11.93 10.89 -12.30
CA MET A 22 12.25 9.55 -11.85
C MET A 22 13.19 9.58 -10.66
N ALA A 23 14.19 10.47 -10.67
CA ALA A 23 15.04 10.67 -9.50
C ALA A 23 14.20 11.13 -8.29
N PHE A 24 13.33 12.13 -8.46
CA PHE A 24 12.45 12.57 -7.37
C PHE A 24 11.56 11.44 -6.83
N HIS A 25 10.99 10.61 -7.72
CA HIS A 25 10.16 9.48 -7.33
C HIS A 25 10.94 8.47 -6.45
N TYR A 26 12.12 8.04 -6.89
CA TYR A 26 12.91 7.04 -6.17
C TYR A 26 13.71 7.60 -4.98
N GLU A 27 13.82 8.91 -4.85
CA GLU A 27 14.36 9.58 -3.65
C GLU A 27 13.27 9.88 -2.61
N SER A 28 11.99 9.79 -2.99
CA SER A 28 10.85 10.03 -2.11
C SER A 28 10.39 8.74 -1.45
N TYR A 29 9.75 8.86 -0.28
CA TYR A 29 9.02 7.76 0.34
C TYR A 29 7.61 7.68 -0.25
N VAL A 30 7.32 6.62 -1.01
CA VAL A 30 6.05 6.43 -1.72
C VAL A 30 5.15 5.51 -0.91
N ALA A 31 4.01 6.06 -0.48
CA ALA A 31 3.00 5.34 0.28
C ALA A 31 1.68 5.28 -0.49
N ASP A 32 1.23 4.07 -0.83
CA ASP A 32 -0.15 3.81 -1.23
C ASP A 32 -0.97 3.43 0.01
N THR A 33 -2.15 4.05 0.14
CA THR A 33 -2.98 3.97 1.34
C THR A 33 -4.20 3.07 1.20
N HIS A 34 -4.43 2.43 0.04
CA HIS A 34 -5.58 1.54 -0.13
C HIS A 34 -5.44 0.55 -1.29
N ASN A 35 -5.21 -0.73 -0.99
CA ASN A 35 -5.09 -1.77 -2.01
C ASN A 35 -5.73 -3.11 -1.63
N ASP A 36 -6.68 -3.53 -2.48
CA ASP A 36 -7.52 -4.72 -2.30
C ASP A 36 -6.89 -6.04 -2.79
N VAL A 37 -5.59 -6.08 -3.05
CA VAL A 37 -4.92 -7.26 -3.62
C VAL A 37 -5.12 -8.54 -2.80
N LEU A 38 -5.36 -8.45 -1.49
CA LEU A 38 -5.60 -9.62 -0.63
C LEU A 38 -6.85 -10.43 -1.03
N GLY A 39 -7.84 -9.81 -1.68
CA GLY A 39 -8.97 -10.55 -2.24
C GLY A 39 -8.55 -11.58 -3.29
N ARG A 40 -7.50 -11.29 -4.07
CA ARG A 40 -6.92 -12.24 -5.03
C ARG A 40 -6.11 -13.33 -4.34
N VAL A 41 -5.35 -12.98 -3.30
CA VAL A 41 -4.58 -13.92 -2.49
C VAL A 41 -5.48 -14.99 -1.87
N LEU A 42 -6.62 -14.58 -1.31
CA LEU A 42 -7.62 -15.52 -0.78
C LEU A 42 -8.23 -16.46 -1.84
N ASN A 43 -8.19 -16.08 -3.11
CA ASN A 43 -8.61 -16.93 -4.22
C ASN A 43 -7.48 -17.84 -4.76
N GLY A 44 -6.37 -17.95 -4.02
CA GLY A 44 -5.25 -18.85 -4.30
C GLY A 44 -4.16 -18.26 -5.19
N GLU A 45 -4.16 -16.94 -5.42
CA GLU A 45 -3.12 -16.29 -6.19
C GLU A 45 -1.89 -15.97 -5.32
N ASP A 46 -0.70 -16.23 -5.86
CA ASP A 46 0.55 -15.83 -5.22
C ASP A 46 1.02 -14.48 -5.76
N ILE A 47 0.95 -13.44 -4.92
CA ILE A 47 1.37 -12.09 -5.30
C ILE A 47 2.89 -11.88 -5.17
N LEU A 48 3.64 -12.88 -4.67
CA LEU A 48 5.10 -12.79 -4.62
C LEU A 48 5.72 -12.90 -6.03
N THR A 49 4.96 -13.39 -7.01
CA THR A 49 5.38 -13.50 -8.40
C THR A 49 4.55 -12.60 -9.30
N ARG A 50 5.11 -12.26 -10.47
CA ARG A 50 4.41 -11.42 -11.44
C ARG A 50 3.18 -12.13 -11.97
N SER A 51 2.04 -11.46 -11.90
CA SER A 51 0.76 -11.97 -12.38
C SER A 51 0.33 -11.34 -13.72
N ASP A 52 -0.42 -12.11 -14.51
CA ASP A 52 -1.14 -11.65 -15.69
C ASP A 52 -2.48 -10.96 -15.36
N LYS A 53 -2.88 -10.98 -14.08
CA LYS A 53 -4.11 -10.38 -13.56
C LYS A 53 -3.82 -9.23 -12.59
N GLY A 54 -4.82 -8.38 -12.44
CA GLY A 54 -4.83 -7.25 -11.50
C GLY A 54 -3.69 -6.24 -11.72
N HIS A 55 -3.49 -5.38 -10.73
CA HIS A 55 -2.54 -4.26 -10.83
C HIS A 55 -1.34 -4.38 -9.89
N THR A 56 -1.44 -5.29 -8.90
CA THR A 56 -0.45 -5.40 -7.82
C THR A 56 0.07 -6.82 -7.74
N ASP A 57 1.38 -6.91 -7.67
CA ASP A 57 2.20 -8.03 -7.22
C ASP A 57 3.55 -7.47 -6.76
N LEU A 58 4.33 -8.28 -6.05
CA LEU A 58 5.59 -7.86 -5.45
C LEU A 58 6.58 -7.30 -6.48
N PRO A 59 6.78 -7.92 -7.67
CA PRO A 59 7.59 -7.31 -8.72
C PRO A 59 7.12 -5.90 -9.12
N ARG A 60 5.81 -5.68 -9.30
CA ARG A 60 5.27 -4.34 -9.63
C ARG A 60 5.44 -3.34 -8.49
N LEU A 61 5.29 -3.76 -7.23
CA LEU A 61 5.53 -2.88 -6.07
C LEU A 61 6.98 -2.42 -6.02
N GLN A 62 7.93 -3.33 -6.26
CA GLN A 62 9.36 -3.03 -6.28
C GLN A 62 9.75 -2.16 -7.49
N GLU A 63 9.28 -2.50 -8.69
CA GLU A 63 9.51 -1.71 -9.90
C GLU A 63 8.84 -0.33 -9.85
N GLY A 64 7.72 -0.23 -9.14
CA GLY A 64 7.01 1.02 -8.91
C GLY A 64 7.61 1.87 -7.80
N GLY A 65 8.61 1.38 -7.06
CA GLY A 65 9.22 2.11 -5.94
C GLY A 65 8.24 2.40 -4.82
N ILE A 66 7.37 1.44 -4.48
CA ILE A 66 6.47 1.56 -3.31
C ILE A 66 7.25 1.18 -2.05
N ASP A 67 7.23 2.06 -1.04
CA ASP A 67 7.87 1.83 0.25
C ASP A 67 6.87 1.40 1.33
N LEU A 68 5.64 1.91 1.24
CA LEU A 68 4.51 1.50 2.08
C LEU A 68 3.30 1.21 1.22
N GLU A 69 2.68 0.07 1.48
CA GLU A 69 1.41 -0.32 0.90
C GLU A 69 0.45 -0.67 2.03
N VAL A 70 -0.71 -0.03 2.06
CA VAL A 70 -1.81 -0.46 2.94
C VAL A 70 -2.54 -1.61 2.26
N PHE A 71 -2.31 -2.82 2.77
CA PHE A 71 -3.03 -4.01 2.36
C PHE A 71 -4.40 -4.04 3.06
N VAL A 72 -5.44 -3.89 2.26
CA VAL A 72 -6.80 -3.71 2.77
C VAL A 72 -7.46 -5.05 3.10
N ILE A 73 -7.97 -5.11 4.32
CA ILE A 73 -8.83 -6.16 4.84
C ILE A 73 -10.28 -5.72 4.60
N TRP A 74 -10.78 -6.00 3.40
CA TRP A 74 -12.17 -5.79 3.04
C TRP A 74 -12.96 -7.10 3.09
N VAL A 75 -14.07 -7.09 3.82
CA VAL A 75 -14.95 -8.25 3.96
C VAL A 75 -16.32 -7.94 3.36
N ASN A 76 -16.76 -8.78 2.42
CA ASN A 76 -18.07 -8.63 1.77
C ASN A 76 -19.22 -8.73 2.81
N PRO A 77 -19.96 -7.63 3.06
CA PRO A 77 -21.00 -7.62 4.09
C PRO A 77 -22.19 -8.51 3.72
N ASP A 78 -22.54 -8.64 2.43
CA ASP A 78 -23.68 -9.46 1.97
C ASP A 78 -23.50 -10.95 2.31
N LYS A 79 -22.25 -11.37 2.55
CA LYS A 79 -21.92 -12.77 2.84
C LYS A 79 -21.63 -13.04 4.32
N TYR A 80 -21.08 -12.07 5.04
CA TYR A 80 -20.47 -12.29 6.36
C TYR A 80 -21.05 -11.42 7.48
N VAL A 81 -22.02 -10.55 7.20
CA VAL A 81 -22.73 -9.77 8.23
C VAL A 81 -24.09 -10.44 8.53
N PRO A 82 -24.53 -10.50 9.80
CA PRO A 82 -23.89 -9.92 11.00
C PRO A 82 -22.81 -10.79 11.65
N VAL A 83 -22.63 -12.05 11.22
CA VAL A 83 -21.71 -12.99 11.85
C VAL A 83 -20.80 -13.66 10.81
N GLY A 84 -19.50 -13.68 11.11
CA GLY A 84 -18.45 -14.33 10.32
C GLY A 84 -17.48 -13.35 9.67
N SER A 85 -17.75 -12.04 9.76
CA SER A 85 -16.90 -11.00 9.22
C SER A 85 -15.58 -10.87 9.99
N TYR A 86 -15.61 -11.13 11.30
CA TYR A 86 -14.41 -11.20 12.14
C TYR A 86 -13.45 -12.33 11.71
N ASP A 87 -13.99 -13.54 11.51
CA ASP A 87 -13.19 -14.69 11.09
C ASP A 87 -12.64 -14.52 9.68
N GLN A 88 -13.43 -13.91 8.79
CA GLN A 88 -13.00 -13.64 7.43
C GLN A 88 -11.87 -12.60 7.37
N ALA A 89 -11.94 -11.55 8.19
CA ALA A 89 -10.87 -10.56 8.30
C ALA A 89 -9.58 -11.19 8.82
N ASN A 90 -9.65 -12.07 9.82
CA ASN A 90 -8.48 -12.79 10.32
C ASN A 90 -7.81 -13.63 9.22
N LYS A 91 -8.58 -14.33 8.37
CA LYS A 91 -8.01 -15.08 7.23
C LYS A 91 -7.24 -14.20 6.24
N MET A 92 -7.68 -12.96 6.04
CA MET A 92 -6.96 -12.02 5.17
C MET A 92 -5.66 -11.54 5.81
N ILE A 93 -5.66 -11.30 7.13
CA ILE A 93 -4.44 -10.97 7.88
C ILE A 93 -3.47 -12.16 7.86
N ASP A 94 -3.97 -13.39 8.10
CA ASP A 94 -3.17 -14.62 8.02
C ASP A 94 -2.50 -14.76 6.64
N ALA A 95 -3.21 -14.42 5.57
CA ALA A 95 -2.66 -14.45 4.21
C ALA A 95 -1.53 -13.41 4.02
N LEU A 96 -1.66 -12.22 4.59
CA LEU A 96 -0.60 -11.21 4.53
C LEU A 96 0.63 -11.60 5.39
N GLU A 97 0.40 -12.17 6.57
CA GLU A 97 1.45 -12.71 7.43
C GLU A 97 2.21 -13.85 6.74
N ASP A 98 1.51 -14.73 6.02
CA ASP A 98 2.12 -15.79 5.20
C ASP A 98 3.00 -15.20 4.09
N ILE A 99 2.51 -14.19 3.36
CA ILE A 99 3.29 -13.46 2.35
C ILE A 99 4.59 -12.91 2.95
N CYS A 100 4.52 -12.26 4.11
CA CYS A 100 5.69 -11.72 4.80
C CYS A 100 6.64 -12.82 5.28
N THR A 101 6.10 -13.95 5.73
CA THR A 101 6.90 -15.12 6.15
C THR A 101 7.63 -15.77 4.98
N ARG A 102 7.02 -15.80 3.79
CA ARG A 102 7.61 -16.35 2.57
C ARG A 102 8.61 -15.41 1.89
N ALA A 103 8.56 -14.11 2.17
CA ALA A 103 9.47 -13.10 1.62
C ALA A 103 10.01 -12.11 2.67
N PRO A 104 10.66 -12.60 3.76
CA PRO A 104 11.01 -11.77 4.92
C PRO A 104 12.06 -10.69 4.61
N ASP A 105 12.83 -10.87 3.53
CA ASP A 105 13.83 -9.90 3.07
C ASP A 105 13.25 -8.81 2.16
N LYS A 106 11.95 -8.89 1.83
CA LYS A 106 11.32 -7.99 0.84
C LYS A 106 10.11 -7.24 1.36
N ILE A 107 9.37 -7.79 2.31
CA ILE A 107 8.11 -7.23 2.79
C ILE A 107 7.89 -7.61 4.26
N ALA A 108 7.38 -6.66 5.06
CA ALA A 108 7.09 -6.89 6.48
C ALA A 108 5.93 -6.00 6.95
N ILE A 109 5.15 -6.49 7.92
CA ILE A 109 4.06 -5.73 8.55
C ILE A 109 4.66 -4.79 9.61
N PRO A 110 4.51 -3.46 9.48
CA PRO A 110 4.95 -2.51 10.49
C PRO A 110 3.92 -2.37 11.63
N PHE A 111 4.39 -2.30 12.87
CA PHE A 111 3.56 -2.06 14.06
C PHE A 111 3.71 -0.64 14.57
N THR A 112 4.78 0.04 14.20
CA THR A 112 5.15 1.37 14.67
C THR A 112 5.72 2.19 13.51
N PHE A 113 5.90 3.49 13.75
CA PHE A 113 6.60 4.35 12.80
C PHE A 113 8.07 3.94 12.65
N ASP A 114 8.72 3.48 13.74
CA ASP A 114 10.11 3.03 13.69
C ASP A 114 10.27 1.79 12.79
N ASP A 115 9.27 0.90 12.75
CA ASP A 115 9.29 -0.23 11.82
C ASP A 115 9.28 0.23 10.36
N LEU A 116 8.61 1.34 10.03
CA LEU A 116 8.65 1.91 8.68
C LEU A 116 10.06 2.33 8.30
N LEU A 117 10.76 3.01 9.20
CA LEU A 117 12.14 3.45 8.99
C LEU A 117 13.10 2.26 8.86
N VAL A 118 12.91 1.23 9.67
CA VAL A 118 13.74 0.00 9.61
C VAL A 118 13.49 -0.78 8.32
N ASN A 119 12.24 -0.86 7.86
CA ASN A 119 11.91 -1.52 6.61
C ASN A 119 12.51 -0.77 5.42
N ASP A 120 12.34 0.56 5.38
CA ASP A 120 12.91 1.44 4.36
C ASP A 120 14.43 1.30 4.25
N ALA A 121 15.14 1.38 5.39
CA ALA A 121 16.58 1.21 5.45
C ALA A 121 17.07 -0.17 4.97
N HIS A 122 16.21 -1.19 5.00
CA HIS A 122 16.49 -2.53 4.50
C HIS A 122 15.93 -2.80 3.10
N GLY A 123 15.32 -1.81 2.44
CA GLY A 123 14.69 -1.96 1.13
C GLY A 123 13.48 -2.90 1.14
N LYS A 124 12.77 -2.98 2.28
CA LYS A 124 11.55 -3.78 2.43
C LYS A 124 10.32 -2.89 2.25
N ILE A 125 9.32 -3.43 1.55
CA ILE A 125 7.98 -2.83 1.52
C ILE A 125 7.34 -2.99 2.89
N SER A 126 6.82 -1.90 3.42
CA SER A 126 6.00 -1.88 4.63
C SER A 126 4.56 -2.24 4.28
N ALA A 127 4.14 -3.46 4.62
CA ALA A 127 2.81 -3.97 4.40
C ALA A 127 1.85 -3.61 5.56
N MET A 128 1.42 -2.36 5.60
CA MET A 128 0.54 -1.89 6.68
C MET A 128 -0.86 -2.50 6.55
N ILE A 129 -1.45 -2.92 7.67
CA ILE A 129 -2.81 -3.48 7.68
C ILE A 129 -3.84 -2.36 7.87
N GLY A 130 -4.79 -2.29 6.94
CA GLY A 130 -5.97 -1.44 7.02
C GLY A 130 -7.25 -2.25 6.94
N ILE A 131 -8.20 -2.05 7.86
CA ILE A 131 -9.55 -2.66 7.75
C ILE A 131 -10.49 -1.68 7.06
N GLU A 132 -11.14 -2.10 5.97
CA GLU A 132 -12.16 -1.31 5.28
C GLU A 132 -13.57 -1.73 5.71
N GLY A 133 -14.20 -0.86 6.50
CA GLY A 133 -15.52 -1.05 7.07
C GLY A 133 -15.48 -1.70 8.45
N GLY A 134 -16.27 -1.15 9.38
CA GLY A 134 -16.30 -1.59 10.78
C GLY A 134 -16.94 -2.95 11.06
N HIS A 135 -17.47 -3.63 10.03
CA HIS A 135 -18.16 -4.92 10.16
C HIS A 135 -17.35 -5.99 10.91
N PRO A 136 -16.04 -6.20 10.63
CA PRO A 136 -15.24 -7.21 11.30
C PRO A 136 -15.14 -7.03 12.82
N LEU A 137 -15.45 -5.84 13.35
CA LEU A 137 -15.51 -5.62 14.80
C LEU A 137 -16.70 -6.33 15.44
N GLU A 138 -17.77 -6.62 14.68
CA GLU A 138 -19.00 -7.26 15.16
C GLU A 138 -19.47 -6.69 16.52
N ASN A 139 -19.48 -5.35 16.60
CA ASN A 139 -19.84 -4.56 17.79
C ASN A 139 -19.02 -4.86 19.06
N SER A 140 -17.75 -5.27 18.92
CA SER A 140 -16.85 -5.58 20.04
C SER A 140 -15.55 -4.77 20.00
N LEU A 141 -15.28 -4.05 21.10
CA LEU A 141 -14.00 -3.38 21.32
C LEU A 141 -12.85 -4.37 21.55
N ASP A 142 -13.13 -5.58 22.04
CA ASP A 142 -12.11 -6.62 22.18
C ASP A 142 -11.61 -7.08 20.81
N LYS A 143 -12.50 -7.15 19.81
CA LYS A 143 -12.13 -7.44 18.42
C LYS A 143 -11.33 -6.30 17.79
N LEU A 144 -11.65 -5.05 18.14
CA LEU A 144 -10.84 -3.89 17.74
C LEU A 144 -9.42 -3.98 18.31
N GLN A 145 -9.28 -4.26 19.61
CA GLN A 145 -7.99 -4.45 20.25
C GLN A 145 -7.22 -5.61 19.62
N HIS A 146 -7.88 -6.73 19.34
CA HIS A 146 -7.29 -7.88 18.67
C HIS A 146 -6.68 -7.50 17.31
N PHE A 147 -7.40 -6.77 16.45
CA PHE A 147 -6.84 -6.34 15.16
C PHE A 147 -5.68 -5.36 15.33
N TYR A 148 -5.76 -4.44 16.29
CA TYR A 148 -4.65 -3.55 16.62
C TYR A 148 -3.40 -4.33 17.05
N ASP A 149 -3.56 -5.34 17.90
CA ASP A 149 -2.48 -6.21 18.39
C ASP A 149 -1.88 -7.07 17.27
N ARG A 150 -2.65 -7.34 16.20
CA ARG A 150 -2.17 -7.99 14.98
C ARG A 150 -1.53 -7.04 13.95
N GLY A 151 -1.42 -5.75 14.26
CA GLY A 151 -0.74 -4.77 13.41
C GLY A 151 -1.66 -3.88 12.58
N MET A 152 -2.99 -3.93 12.77
CA MET A 152 -3.90 -2.96 12.15
C MET A 152 -3.57 -1.52 12.61
N ARG A 153 -3.40 -0.60 11.66
CA ARG A 153 -3.13 0.83 11.95
C ARG A 153 -4.10 1.80 11.27
N TYR A 154 -5.03 1.27 10.47
CA TYR A 154 -6.10 2.02 9.82
C TYR A 154 -7.42 1.25 9.94
N LEU A 155 -8.48 1.96 10.32
CA LEU A 155 -9.85 1.45 10.33
C LEU A 155 -10.75 2.43 9.57
N GLY A 156 -11.30 2.00 8.45
CA GLY A 156 -12.47 2.60 7.83
C GLY A 156 -13.70 2.28 8.67
N ILE A 157 -14.31 3.31 9.27
CA ILE A 157 -15.44 3.17 10.19
C ILE A 157 -16.64 2.51 9.49
N THR A 158 -16.94 2.91 8.25
CA THR A 158 -17.98 2.31 7.40
C THR A 158 -17.40 1.87 6.07
N TRP A 159 -18.21 1.11 5.31
CA TRP A 159 -18.03 0.94 3.87
C TRP A 159 -19.25 1.59 3.18
N ASN A 160 -19.70 1.04 2.05
CA ASN A 160 -20.91 1.43 1.33
C ASN A 160 -22.22 1.10 2.07
N ASN A 161 -22.13 0.63 3.31
CA ASN A 161 -23.25 0.34 4.20
C ASN A 161 -22.87 0.73 5.65
N SER A 162 -23.88 0.96 6.47
CA SER A 162 -23.73 1.32 7.88
C SER A 162 -23.41 0.13 8.77
N THR A 163 -22.81 0.43 9.90
CA THR A 163 -22.72 -0.46 11.07
C THR A 163 -23.77 -0.02 12.10
N ASP A 164 -23.89 -0.72 13.23
CA ASP A 164 -24.83 -0.31 14.29
C ASP A 164 -24.41 1.00 14.98
N TRP A 165 -23.19 1.48 14.75
CA TRP A 165 -22.57 2.61 15.45
C TRP A 165 -22.07 3.74 14.52
N ALA A 166 -22.24 3.61 13.20
CA ALA A 166 -21.87 4.63 12.20
C ALA A 166 -22.61 4.44 10.86
#